data_AF-A0A6B3CBP1-F1
#
_entry.id   AF-A0A6B3CBP1-F1
#
_cell.length_a   1.000
_cell.length_b   1.000
_cell.length_c   1.000
_cell.angle_alpha   90.00
_cell.angle_beta   90.00
_cell.angle_gamma   90.00
#
_symmetry.space_group_name_H-M   'P 1'
#
loop_
_entity.id
_entity.type
_entity.pdbx_description
1 polymer ?
#
loop_
_entity_poly.entity_id
_entity_poly.type
_entity_poly.pdbx_seq_one_letter_code
_entity_poly.pdbx_strand_id
1 'polypeptide(L)'
;VSGVLSLADACTLVAARGRLMQALPAGGVMIALEAAEDEVLPLLSDRVSIAAINGPRAVVIAGDEDAAVAVVDALAGRKSKRLSVSHAFHSPHMDGMLEAFRQVVAGLSFSAPSIPIVSNLAAALLAV
;
A
#
# COMPACT_ATOMS: atom_id res chain seq x y z
N VAL A 1 -3.02 -0.34 -21.05
CA VAL A 1 -2.93 0.74 -20.04
C VAL A 1 -1.62 1.46 -20.23
N SER A 2 -1.64 2.79 -20.41
CA SER A 2 -0.57 3.78 -20.73
C SER A 2 0.60 3.43 -21.66
N GLY A 3 0.90 2.16 -21.95
CA GLY A 3 2.01 1.72 -22.81
C GLY A 3 3.29 1.39 -22.06
N VAL A 4 3.36 1.61 -20.73
CA VAL A 4 4.62 1.44 -19.97
C VAL A 4 5.11 -0.02 -19.93
N LEU A 5 4.19 -0.98 -19.81
CA LEU A 5 4.52 -2.40 -19.78
C LEU A 5 3.83 -3.12 -20.95
N SER A 6 4.48 -4.13 -21.49
CA SER A 6 3.82 -5.14 -22.32
C SER A 6 2.79 -5.92 -21.49
N LEU A 7 1.83 -6.58 -22.14
CA LEU A 7 0.88 -7.43 -21.43
C LEU A 7 1.60 -8.58 -20.69
N ALA A 8 2.61 -9.17 -21.33
CA ALA A 8 3.40 -10.24 -20.73
C ALA A 8 4.16 -9.79 -19.48
N ASP A 9 4.77 -8.60 -19.52
CA ASP A 9 5.49 -8.05 -18.37
C ASP A 9 4.54 -7.62 -17.26
N ALA A 10 3.39 -7.03 -17.59
CA ALA A 10 2.35 -6.70 -16.62
C ALA A 10 1.83 -7.95 -15.89
N CYS A 11 1.57 -9.04 -16.63
CA CYS A 11 1.18 -10.32 -16.07
C CYS A 11 2.28 -10.91 -15.17
N THR A 12 3.54 -10.85 -15.60
CA THR A 12 4.70 -11.30 -14.82
C THR A 12 4.79 -10.53 -13.51
N LEU A 13 4.70 -9.20 -13.57
CA LEU A 13 4.78 -8.31 -12.42
C LEU A 13 3.67 -8.59 -11.40
N VAL A 14 2.41 -8.64 -11.84
CA VAL A 14 1.27 -8.82 -10.93
C VAL A 14 1.23 -10.22 -10.32
N ALA A 15 1.56 -11.26 -11.11
CA ALA A 15 1.61 -12.63 -10.62
C ALA A 15 2.74 -12.83 -9.60
N ALA A 16 3.92 -12.27 -9.88
CA ALA A 16 5.04 -12.30 -8.95
C ALA A 16 4.72 -11.53 -7.65
N ARG A 17 4.16 -10.32 -7.76
CA ARG A 17 3.72 -9.52 -6.61
C ARG A 17 2.76 -10.31 -5.74
N GLY A 18 1.70 -10.86 -6.33
CA GLY A 18 0.70 -11.65 -5.60
C GLY A 18 1.31 -12.83 -4.86
N ARG A 19 2.13 -13.64 -5.55
CA ARG A 19 2.80 -14.81 -4.95
C ARG A 19 3.74 -14.42 -3.81
N LEU A 20 4.56 -13.38 -4.02
CA LEU A 20 5.54 -12.94 -3.03
C LEU A 20 4.89 -12.33 -1.80
N MET A 21 3.84 -11.52 -1.98
CA MET A 21 3.05 -10.99 -0.87
C MET A 21 2.34 -12.10 -0.10
N GLN A 22 1.82 -13.11 -0.80
CA GLN A 22 1.13 -14.24 -0.16
C GLN A 22 2.08 -15.16 0.64
N ALA A 23 3.38 -15.14 0.34
CA ALA A 23 4.38 -15.95 1.02
C ALA A 23 4.96 -15.28 2.28
N LEU A 24 4.61 -14.00 2.53
CA LEU A 24 5.00 -13.31 3.75
C LEU A 24 4.32 -13.94 4.97
N PRO A 25 4.89 -13.74 6.18
CA PRO A 25 4.23 -14.16 7.40
C PRO A 25 2.80 -13.59 7.47
N ALA A 26 1.85 -14.46 7.80
CA ALA A 26 0.51 -14.02 8.10
C ALA A 26 0.52 -13.16 9.37
N GLY A 27 -0.34 -12.16 9.42
CA GLY A 27 -0.42 -11.23 10.53
C GLY A 27 -0.61 -9.79 10.08
N GLY A 28 -0.77 -8.91 11.06
CA GLY A 28 -1.10 -7.52 10.84
C GLY A 28 -2.55 -7.29 10.41
N VAL A 29 -2.92 -6.02 10.34
CA VAL A 29 -4.27 -5.57 10.02
C VAL A 29 -4.22 -4.40 9.05
N MET A 30 -5.33 -4.18 8.36
CA MET A 30 -5.62 -2.89 7.73
C MET A 30 -6.94 -2.36 8.30
N ILE A 31 -6.96 -1.08 8.68
CA ILE A 31 -8.13 -0.43 9.27
C ILE A 31 -8.41 0.86 8.51
N ALA A 32 -9.60 0.97 7.93
CA ALA A 32 -10.10 2.22 7.38
C ALA A 32 -10.59 3.13 8.51
N LEU A 33 -10.22 4.41 8.44
CA LEU A 33 -10.53 5.44 9.45
C LEU A 33 -11.22 6.64 8.79
N GLU A 34 -12.26 7.15 9.45
CA GLU A 34 -12.83 8.47 9.18
C GLU A 34 -11.96 9.55 9.88
N ALA A 35 -10.79 9.83 9.30
CA ALA A 35 -9.80 10.79 9.81
C ALA A 35 -8.97 11.38 8.66
N ALA A 36 -8.44 12.58 8.86
CA ALA A 36 -7.46 13.21 7.97
C ALA A 36 -6.05 12.65 8.17
N GLU A 37 -5.18 12.82 7.18
CA GLU A 37 -3.78 12.35 7.26
C GLU A 37 -3.02 13.01 8.43
N ASP A 38 -3.20 14.32 8.62
CA ASP A 38 -2.54 15.11 9.66
C ASP A 38 -3.02 14.76 11.08
N GLU A 39 -4.26 14.26 11.24
CA GLU A 39 -4.76 13.67 12.49
C GLU A 39 -4.08 12.31 12.79
N VAL A 40 -3.72 11.53 11.76
CA VAL A 40 -3.19 10.17 11.91
C VAL A 40 -1.66 10.14 12.02
N LEU A 41 -0.94 10.96 11.25
CA LEU A 41 0.54 10.97 11.22
C LEU A 41 1.19 11.04 12.61
N PRO A 42 0.74 11.89 13.55
CA PRO A 42 1.35 11.98 14.89
C PRO A 42 1.14 10.74 15.77
N LEU A 43 0.22 9.85 15.39
CA LEU A 43 -0.15 8.65 16.13
C LEU A 43 0.61 7.40 15.66
N LEU A 44 1.33 7.49 14.54
CA LEU A 44 2.04 6.36 13.96
C LEU A 44 3.29 6.00 14.76
N SER A 45 3.58 4.71 14.80
CA SER A 45 4.88 4.16 15.21
C SER A 45 5.58 3.54 14.00
N ASP A 46 6.77 3.01 14.18
CA ASP A 46 7.48 2.21 13.16
C ASP A 46 6.75 0.90 12.81
N ARG A 47 5.76 0.47 13.60
CA ARG A 47 5.00 -0.78 13.40
C ARG A 47 3.67 -0.60 12.66
N VAL A 48 3.28 0.64 12.34
CA VAL A 48 2.03 0.96 11.63
C VAL A 48 2.23 2.15 10.69
N SER A 49 1.71 2.06 9.47
CA SER A 49 1.83 3.10 8.45
C SER A 49 0.48 3.47 7.87
N ILE A 50 0.38 4.66 7.27
CA ILE A 50 -0.75 4.97 6.39
C ILE A 50 -0.55 4.19 5.09
N ALA A 51 -1.46 3.25 4.83
CA ALA A 51 -1.48 2.45 3.62
C ALA A 51 -2.10 3.18 2.43
N ALA A 52 -3.08 4.06 2.70
CA ALA A 52 -3.75 4.84 1.66
C ALA A 52 -4.40 6.11 2.22
N ILE A 53 -4.38 7.17 1.42
CA ILE A 53 -5.15 8.40 1.64
C ILE A 53 -6.17 8.47 0.51
N ASN A 54 -7.41 8.05 0.80
CA ASN A 54 -8.50 7.97 -0.18
C ASN A 54 -9.30 9.27 -0.27
N GLY A 55 -9.11 10.18 0.68
CA GLY A 55 -9.72 11.50 0.69
C GLY A 55 -9.38 12.28 1.95
N PRO A 56 -9.85 13.53 2.06
CA PRO A 56 -9.47 14.43 3.15
C PRO A 56 -9.80 13.95 4.56
N ARG A 57 -10.75 13.00 4.70
CA ARG A 57 -11.10 12.36 5.97
C ARG A 57 -11.28 10.84 5.83
N ALA A 58 -10.54 10.23 4.91
CA ALA A 58 -10.66 8.82 4.60
C ALA A 58 -9.26 8.23 4.38
N VAL A 59 -8.70 7.66 5.44
CA VAL A 59 -7.38 7.02 5.40
C VAL A 59 -7.49 5.54 5.75
N VAL A 60 -6.50 4.76 5.34
CA VAL A 60 -6.33 3.37 5.76
C VAL A 60 -4.97 3.25 6.42
N ILE A 61 -4.92 2.73 7.63
CA ILE A 61 -3.68 2.35 8.30
C ILE A 61 -3.44 0.85 8.16
N ALA A 62 -2.18 0.44 8.18
CA ALA A 62 -1.78 -0.96 8.12
C ALA A 62 -0.52 -1.23 8.94
N GLY A 63 -0.47 -2.37 9.62
CA GLY A 63 0.68 -2.79 10.40
C GLY A 63 0.31 -3.81 11.47
N ASP A 64 1.06 -3.83 12.56
CA ASP A 64 0.78 -4.66 13.73
C ASP A 64 -0.60 -4.35 14.33
N GLU A 65 -1.31 -5.38 14.79
CA GLU A 65 -2.69 -5.24 15.28
C GLU A 65 -2.78 -4.34 16.51
N ASP A 66 -1.90 -4.52 17.49
CA ASP A 66 -1.86 -3.71 18.71
C ASP A 66 -1.55 -2.24 18.41
N ALA A 67 -0.58 -1.98 17.53
CA ALA A 67 -0.23 -0.63 17.11
C ALA A 67 -1.37 0.05 16.34
N ALA A 68 -2.03 -0.66 15.43
CA ALA A 68 -3.16 -0.13 14.67
C ALA A 68 -4.39 0.14 15.54
N VAL A 69 -4.67 -0.72 16.53
CA VAL A 69 -5.75 -0.50 17.51
C VAL A 69 -5.46 0.73 18.38
N ALA A 70 -4.21 0.94 18.80
CA ALA A 70 -3.84 2.14 19.56
C ALA A 70 -4.13 3.45 18.80
N VAL A 71 -3.92 3.46 17.47
CA VAL A 71 -4.28 4.61 16.62
C VAL A 71 -5.81 4.81 16.58
N VAL A 72 -6.59 3.72 16.48
CA VAL A 72 -8.06 3.78 16.52
C VAL A 72 -8.54 4.35 17.86
N ASP A 73 -7.97 3.89 18.97
CA ASP A 73 -8.36 4.31 20.32
C ASP A 73 -8.03 5.79 20.57
N ALA A 74 -6.91 6.29 20.04
CA ALA A 74 -6.54 7.70 20.09
C ALA A 74 -7.52 8.59 19.29
N LEU A 75 -8.25 8.01 18.34
CA LEU A 75 -9.29 8.67 17.54
C LEU A 75 -10.70 8.24 17.99
N ALA A 76 -10.88 7.96 19.29
CA ALA A 76 -12.15 7.51 19.87
C ALA A 76 -13.34 8.36 19.39
N GLY A 77 -14.42 7.66 18.97
CA GLY A 77 -15.62 8.29 18.42
C GLY A 77 -15.61 8.53 16.91
N ARG A 78 -14.46 8.37 16.23
CA ARG A 78 -14.41 8.29 14.77
C ARG A 78 -14.85 6.91 14.28
N LYS A 79 -15.42 6.84 13.08
CA LYS A 79 -15.74 5.54 12.45
C LYS A 79 -14.46 4.85 12.04
N SER A 80 -14.37 3.56 12.36
CA SER A 80 -13.30 2.68 11.91
C SER A 80 -13.86 1.35 11.39
N LYS A 81 -13.14 0.71 10.47
CA LYS A 81 -13.50 -0.62 9.96
C LYS A 81 -12.25 -1.42 9.64
N ARG A 82 -12.08 -2.56 10.32
CA ARG A 82 -11.08 -3.57 9.93
C ARG A 82 -11.44 -4.14 8.56
N LEU A 83 -10.48 -4.18 7.66
CA LEU A 83 -10.65 -4.71 6.31
C LEU A 83 -10.47 -6.23 6.31
N SER A 84 -11.24 -6.93 5.47
CA SER A 84 -11.09 -8.37 5.25
C SER A 84 -9.99 -8.61 4.22
N VAL A 85 -8.75 -8.64 4.69
CA VAL A 85 -7.54 -8.82 3.89
C VAL A 85 -6.62 -9.82 4.57
N SER A 86 -5.71 -10.43 3.80
CA SER A 86 -4.81 -11.46 4.32
C SER A 86 -3.56 -10.89 5.02
N HIS A 87 -3.15 -9.67 4.70
CA HIS A 87 -1.93 -9.05 5.22
C HIS A 87 -2.10 -7.54 5.39
N ALA A 88 -1.21 -6.93 6.19
CA ALA A 88 -1.04 -5.49 6.30
C ALA A 88 -0.30 -4.89 5.08
N PHE A 89 -0.98 -4.72 3.95
CA PHE A 89 -0.38 -4.15 2.75
C PHE A 89 0.03 -2.68 2.94
N HIS A 90 1.07 -2.23 2.21
CA HIS A 90 1.63 -0.87 2.32
C HIS A 90 2.14 -0.52 3.72
N SER A 91 2.63 -1.53 4.45
CA SER A 91 3.28 -1.39 5.76
C SER A 91 4.66 -2.07 5.75
N PRO A 92 5.48 -1.93 6.81
CA PRO A 92 6.76 -2.64 6.95
C PRO A 92 6.66 -4.15 6.83
N HIS A 93 5.45 -4.73 6.98
CA HIS A 93 5.22 -6.16 6.75
C HIS A 93 5.57 -6.58 5.32
N MET A 94 5.60 -5.64 4.37
CA MET A 94 6.00 -5.90 2.98
C MET A 94 7.52 -6.00 2.78
N ASP A 95 8.34 -5.61 3.76
CA ASP A 95 9.80 -5.51 3.58
C ASP A 95 10.45 -6.83 3.19
N GLY A 96 9.97 -7.94 3.75
CA GLY A 96 10.49 -9.28 3.49
C GLY A 96 10.40 -9.74 2.03
N MET A 97 9.54 -9.12 1.21
CA MET A 97 9.40 -9.48 -0.20
C MET A 97 10.13 -8.54 -1.17
N LEU A 98 10.63 -7.40 -0.69
CA LEU A 98 11.12 -6.32 -1.56
C LEU A 98 12.31 -6.74 -2.43
N GLU A 99 13.25 -7.52 -1.90
CA GLU A 99 14.42 -7.94 -2.67
C GLU A 99 14.02 -8.89 -3.81
N ALA A 100 13.24 -9.93 -3.52
CA ALA A 100 12.75 -10.84 -4.55
C ALA A 100 11.88 -10.13 -5.59
N PHE A 101 11.07 -9.16 -5.16
CA PHE A 101 10.25 -8.36 -6.07
C PHE A 101 11.11 -7.45 -6.95
N ARG A 102 12.17 -6.83 -6.40
CA ARG A 102 13.15 -6.05 -7.15
C ARG A 102 13.80 -6.87 -8.26
N GLN A 103 14.18 -8.11 -7.98
CA GLN A 103 14.78 -9.00 -8.99
C GLN A 103 13.81 -9.28 -10.15
N VAL A 104 12.52 -9.47 -9.87
CA VAL A 104 11.50 -9.61 -10.92
C VAL A 104 11.40 -8.33 -11.75
N VAL A 105 11.28 -7.17 -11.09
CA VAL A 105 11.15 -5.86 -11.74
C VAL A 105 12.35 -5.55 -12.63
N ALA A 106 13.57 -5.90 -12.21
CA ALA A 106 14.80 -5.69 -12.97
C ALA A 106 14.84 -6.48 -14.29
N GLY A 107 14.08 -7.57 -14.40
CA GLY A 107 13.94 -8.36 -15.62
C GLY A 107 12.86 -7.84 -16.59
N LEU A 108 12.09 -6.82 -16.22
CA LEU A 108 11.01 -6.28 -17.05
C LEU A 108 11.50 -5.15 -17.95
N SER A 109 10.84 -4.98 -19.08
CA SER A 109 11.06 -3.84 -19.98
C SER A 109 10.03 -2.75 -19.76
N PHE A 110 10.48 -1.50 -19.69
CA PHE A 110 9.63 -0.32 -19.49
C PHE A 110 9.71 0.61 -20.70
N SER A 111 8.56 1.12 -21.13
CA SER A 111 8.45 2.11 -22.20
C SER A 111 7.89 3.44 -21.67
N ALA A 112 8.10 4.52 -22.42
CA ALA A 112 7.47 5.80 -22.12
C ALA A 112 5.94 5.67 -22.24
N PRO A 113 5.16 6.29 -21.33
CA PRO A 113 3.71 6.26 -21.42
C PRO A 113 3.20 7.05 -22.65
N SER A 114 2.33 6.46 -23.46
CA SER A 114 1.60 7.14 -24.53
C SER A 114 0.35 7.87 -24.02
N ILE A 115 -0.08 7.59 -22.79
CA ILE A 115 -1.19 8.25 -22.09
C ILE A 115 -0.69 8.66 -20.71
N PRO A 116 -0.88 9.93 -20.28
CA PRO A 116 -0.49 10.39 -18.96
C PRO A 116 -1.03 9.51 -17.82
N ILE A 117 -0.22 9.34 -16.77
CA ILE A 117 -0.55 8.50 -15.60
C ILE A 117 -0.69 9.40 -14.39
N VAL A 118 -1.81 9.32 -13.68
CA VAL A 118 -1.89 9.87 -12.31
C VAL A 118 -1.22 8.87 -11.37
N SER A 119 -0.07 9.25 -10.80
CA SER A 119 0.73 8.37 -9.94
C SER A 119 0.20 8.34 -8.52
N ASN A 120 -0.04 7.14 -7.98
CA ASN A 120 -0.41 6.93 -6.58
C ASN A 120 0.73 7.27 -5.60
N LEU A 121 1.99 7.25 -6.05
CA LEU A 121 3.15 7.53 -5.20
C LEU A 121 3.46 9.03 -5.13
N ALA A 122 3.43 9.71 -6.27
CA ALA A 122 3.82 11.11 -6.36
C ALA A 122 2.64 12.08 -6.18
N ALA A 123 1.40 11.57 -6.16
CA ALA A 123 0.18 12.38 -6.19
C ALA A 123 0.18 13.42 -7.33
N ALA A 124 0.74 13.05 -8.48
CA ALA A 124 0.99 13.94 -9.60
C ALA A 124 0.77 13.24 -10.94
N LEU A 125 0.56 14.05 -11.98
CA LEU A 125 0.53 13.58 -13.36
C LEU A 125 1.96 13.29 -13.85
N LEU A 126 2.20 12.05 -14.27
CA LEU A 126 3.40 11.65 -14.99
C LEU A 126 3.08 11.63 -16.48
N ALA A 127 3.75 12.51 -17.22
CA ALA A 127 3.71 12.59 -18.67
C ALA A 127 5.15 12.53 -19.21
N VAL A 128 5.28 12.27 -20.52
CA VAL A 128 6.57 12.30 -21.24
C VAL A 128 7.05 13.74 -21.39
#